data_AF-A0A843VIM9-F1
#
_entry.id   AF-A0A843VIM9-F1
#
_cell.length_a   1.000
_cell.length_b   1.000
_cell.length_c   1.000
_cell.angle_alpha   90.00
_cell.angle_beta   90.00
_cell.angle_gamma   90.00
#
_symmetry.space_group_name_H-M   'P 1'
#
loop_
_entity.id
_entity.type
_entity.pdbx_description
1 polymer ?
#
loop_
_entity_poly.entity_id
_entity_poly.type
_entity_poly.pdbx_seq_one_letter_code
_entity_poly.pdbx_strand_id
1 'polypeptide(L)' 'MSRFLPSEFGMDPARMGDAMEPGRVSFDEKMTVRKAIKDAGIPHTYVSANCFADYFVGSLCQMQWLVPPRD' A
#
# COMPACT_ATOMS: atom_id res chain seq x y z
N MET A 1 -19.97 -14.02 -9.54
CA MET A 1 -18.50 -13.88 -9.52
C MET A 1 -18.12 -13.01 -8.34
N SER A 2 -17.38 -13.56 -7.37
CA SER A 2 -16.85 -12.76 -6.25
C SER A 2 -15.79 -11.78 -6.77
N ARG A 3 -15.68 -10.60 -6.17
CA ARG A 3 -14.76 -9.54 -6.58
C ARG A 3 -13.39 -9.76 -5.94
N PHE A 4 -12.31 -9.62 -6.71
CA PHE A 4 -10.95 -9.72 -6.19
C PHE A 4 -10.50 -8.42 -5.51
N LEU A 5 -9.86 -8.53 -4.35
CA LEU A 5 -9.26 -7.43 -3.61
C LEU A 5 -7.75 -7.69 -3.45
N PRO A 6 -6.89 -7.14 -4.31
CA PRO A 6 -5.45 -7.25 -4.14
C PRO A 6 -4.97 -6.48 -2.91
N SER A 7 -3.80 -6.85 -2.38
CA SER A 7 -3.17 -6.22 -1.22
C SER A 7 -2.70 -4.80 -1.55
N GLU A 8 -3.62 -3.84 -1.57
CA GLU A 8 -3.37 -2.44 -1.91
C GLU A 8 -3.27 -1.54 -0.68
N PHE A 9 -3.96 -1.90 0.41
CA PHE A 9 -4.30 -1.21 1.66
C PHE A 9 -3.33 -0.15 2.22
N GLY A 10 -2.97 0.83 1.43
CA GLY A 10 -2.02 1.90 1.72
C GLY A 10 -2.29 3.09 0.82
N MET A 11 -1.24 3.68 0.27
CA MET A 11 -1.33 4.74 -0.75
C MET A 11 -1.62 4.17 -2.14
N ASP A 12 -2.34 4.91 -2.97
CA ASP A 12 -2.62 4.53 -4.37
C ASP A 12 -1.33 4.56 -5.22
N PRO A 13 -0.78 3.39 -5.63
CA PRO A 13 0.46 3.33 -6.43
C PRO A 13 0.35 4.07 -7.77
N ALA A 14 -0.85 4.20 -8.34
CA ALA A 14 -1.03 4.90 -9.62
C ALA A 14 -0.82 6.43 -9.50
N ARG A 15 -0.74 6.97 -8.28
CA ARG A 15 -0.52 8.39 -8.00
C ARG A 15 0.88 8.68 -7.44
N MET A 16 1.73 7.67 -7.30
CA MET A 16 3.01 7.76 -6.59
C MET A 16 4.23 7.78 -7.52
N GLY A 17 4.10 8.37 -8.72
CA GLY A 17 5.16 8.41 -9.73
C GLY A 17 6.44 9.13 -9.29
N ASP A 18 6.33 10.07 -8.35
CA ASP A 18 7.44 10.87 -7.81
C ASP A 18 7.99 10.30 -6.48
N ALA A 19 7.56 9.10 -6.07
CA ALA A 19 8.08 8.46 -4.88
C ALA A 19 9.59 8.17 -5.01
N MET A 20 10.32 8.36 -3.91
CA MET A 20 11.75 8.07 -3.84
C MET A 20 12.01 6.63 -3.41
N GLU A 21 13.21 6.14 -3.74
CA GLU A 21 13.73 4.89 -3.19
C GLU A 21 13.97 5.00 -1.66
N PRO A 22 13.73 3.94 -0.87
CA PRO A 22 13.29 2.59 -1.31
C PRO A 22 11.76 2.44 -1.45
N GLY A 23 10.97 3.46 -1.12
CA GLY A 23 9.50 3.36 -1.09
C GLY A 23 8.88 3.12 -2.47
N ARG A 24 9.53 3.61 -3.53
CA ARG A 24 9.08 3.45 -4.92
C ARG A 24 8.97 2.00 -5.37
N VAL A 25 9.89 1.12 -4.95
CA VAL A 25 9.88 -0.32 -5.33
C VAL A 25 8.51 -0.94 -5.09
N SER A 26 7.93 -0.71 -3.92
CA SER A 26 6.63 -1.27 -3.54
C SER A 26 5.47 -0.76 -4.41
N PHE A 27 5.54 0.47 -4.91
CA PHE A 27 4.51 1.00 -5.83
C PHE A 27 4.62 0.36 -7.22
N ASP A 28 5.85 0.20 -7.72
CA ASP A 28 6.11 -0.43 -9.01
C ASP A 28 5.69 -1.91 -9.03
N GLU A 29 5.96 -2.64 -7.95
CA GLU A 29 5.49 -4.03 -7.76
C GLU A 29 3.97 -4.14 -7.76
N LYS A 30 3.26 -3.24 -7.05
CA LYS A 30 1.79 -3.20 -7.06
C LYS A 30 1.24 -2.88 -8.45
N MET A 31 1.88 -1.98 -9.20
CA MET A 31 1.46 -1.68 -10.58
C MET A 31 1.59 -2.89 -11.52
N THR A 32 2.61 -3.73 -11.31
CA THR A 32 2.74 -5.02 -12.02
C THR A 32 1.54 -5.93 -11.74
N VAL A 33 1.12 -6.03 -10.48
CA VAL A 33 -0.07 -6.81 -10.08
C VAL A 33 -1.35 -6.22 -10.68
N ARG A 34 -1.54 -4.88 -10.63
CA ARG A 34 -2.70 -4.21 -11.23
C ARG A 34 -2.81 -4.47 -12.73
N LYS A 35 -1.67 -4.48 -13.45
CA LYS A 35 -1.62 -4.80 -14.87
C LYS A 35 -2.09 -6.24 -15.12
N ALA A 36 -1.55 -7.23 -14.40
CA ALA A 36 -1.94 -8.63 -14.55
C ALA A 36 -3.44 -8.87 -14.28
N ILE A 37 -4.02 -8.21 -13.27
CA ILE A 37 -5.45 -8.30 -12.96
C ILE A 37 -6.31 -7.77 -14.12
N LYS A 38 -5.91 -6.62 -14.70
CA LYS A 38 -6.61 -6.00 -15.83
C LYS A 38 -6.52 -6.87 -17.09
N ASP A 39 -5.33 -7.35 -17.42
CA ASP A 39 -5.06 -8.17 -18.60
C ASP A 39 -5.84 -9.50 -18.53
N ALA A 40 -6.05 -10.05 -17.33
CA ALA A 40 -6.85 -11.24 -17.09
C ALA A 40 -8.38 -10.99 -17.04
N GLY A 41 -8.85 -9.75 -17.13
CA GLY A 41 -10.28 -9.41 -17.07
C GLY A 41 -10.95 -9.72 -15.72
N ILE A 42 -10.18 -9.81 -14.63
CA ILE A 42 -10.70 -10.17 -13.30
C ILE A 42 -11.48 -8.98 -12.71
N PRO A 43 -12.75 -9.14 -12.30
CA PRO A 43 -13.47 -8.09 -11.58
C PRO A 43 -12.80 -7.78 -10.24
N HIS A 44 -12.38 -6.53 -10.02
CA HIS A 44 -11.58 -6.15 -8.86
C HIS A 44 -11.98 -4.80 -8.26
N THR A 45 -11.47 -4.51 -7.06
CA THR A 45 -11.44 -3.17 -6.46
C THR A 45 -10.08 -2.94 -5.82
N TYR A 46 -9.44 -1.81 -6.13
CA TYR A 46 -8.26 -1.34 -5.42
C TYR A 46 -8.70 -0.47 -4.24
N VAL A 47 -8.22 -0.78 -3.04
CA VAL A 47 -8.55 -0.03 -1.82
C VAL A 47 -7.32 0.76 -1.37
N SER A 48 -7.38 2.09 -1.51
CA SER A 48 -6.40 3.00 -0.92
C SER A 48 -6.84 3.33 0.50
N ALA A 49 -6.25 2.66 1.49
CA ALA A 49 -6.59 2.83 2.91
C ALA A 49 -5.73 3.88 3.63
N ASN A 50 -4.78 4.50 2.92
CA ASN A 50 -3.83 5.48 3.45
C ASN A 50 -3.00 4.91 4.62
N CYS A 51 -2.94 5.62 5.73
CA CYS A 51 -2.06 5.32 6.86
C CYS A 51 -2.81 4.51 7.93
N PHE A 52 -2.27 3.36 8.32
CA PHE A 52 -2.81 2.60 9.46
C PHE A 52 -2.62 3.37 10.76
N ALA A 53 -3.72 3.66 11.47
CA ALA A 53 -3.72 4.50 12.66
C ALA A 53 -2.73 4.02 13.72
N ASP A 54 -2.75 2.75 14.09
CA ASP A 54 -1.86 2.23 15.14
C ASP A 54 -0.38 2.24 14.75
N TYR A 55 -0.07 2.15 13.46
CA TYR A 55 1.31 2.24 12.97
C TYR A 55 1.77 3.70 12.90
N PHE A 56 0.97 4.58 12.30
CA PHE A 56 1.37 5.96 12.07
C PHE A 56 1.18 6.86 13.30
N VAL A 57 0.11 6.68 14.08
CA VAL A 57 -0.12 7.44 15.31
C VAL A 57 0.65 6.84 16.47
N GLY A 58 0.69 5.50 16.56
CA GLY A 58 1.36 4.79 17.66
C GLY A 58 2.86 5.05 17.71
N SER A 59 3.54 5.10 16.56
CA SER A 59 4.98 5.33 16.51
C SER A 59 5.43 6.56 15.73
N LEU A 60 4.50 7.39 15.25
CA LEU A 60 4.82 8.47 14.30
C LEU A 60 5.58 7.95 13.07
N CYS A 61 5.25 6.72 12.64
CA CYS A 61 5.90 6.03 11.53
C CYS A 61 7.42 5.77 11.76
N GLN A 62 7.87 5.71 13.00
CA GLN A 62 9.21 5.24 13.32
C GLN A 62 9.29 3.73 13.09
N MET A 63 10.25 3.30 12.27
CA MET A 63 10.35 1.91 11.80
C MET A 63 10.71 0.90 12.91
N GLN A 64 11.20 1.36 14.07
CA GLN A 64 11.73 0.47 15.11
C GLN A 64 10.69 0.04 16.15
N TRP A 65 9.71 0.90 16.44
CA TRP A 65 8.78 0.70 17.54
C TRP A 65 7.36 0.94 17.04
N LEU A 66 6.38 0.22 17.56
CA LEU A 66 4.94 0.43 17.27
C LEU A 66 4.29 1.40 18.25
N VAL A 67 4.89 1.54 19.44
CA VAL A 67 4.46 2.44 20.50
C VAL A 67 5.66 3.25 20.99
N PRO A 68 5.46 4.42 21.59
CA PRO A 68 6.57 5.23 22.07
C PRO A 68 7.35 4.49 23.16
N PRO A 69 8.69 4.64 23.22
CA PRO A 69 9.49 4.18 24.36
C PRO A 69 8.97 4.77 25.68
N ARG A 70 9.08 4.02 26.77
CA ARG A 70 8.58 4.42 28.10
C ARG A 70 9.68 4.83 29.08
N ASP A 71 10.93 4.80 28.62
CA ASP A 71 12.14 5.02 29.42
C ASP A 71 12.75 6.41 29.16
#